data_AF-A0A1V3NS24-F1
#
_entry.id   AF-A0A1V3NS24-F1
#
_cell.length_a   1.000
_cell.length_b   1.000
_cell.length_c   1.000
_cell.angle_alpha   90.00
_cell.angle_beta   90.00
_cell.angle_gamma   90.00
#
_symmetry.space_group_name_H-M   'P 1'
#
loop_
_entity.id
_entity.type
_entity.pdbx_description
1 polymer ?
#
loop_
_entity_poly.entity_id
_entity_poly.type
_entity_poly.pdbx_seq_one_letter_code
_entity_poly.pdbx_strand_id
1 'polypeptide(L)'
;MDRSSRDDIIREAVLIDPPGGESLRLRFYGPFEGREVLWIATFHALGSDGRGGANFIHVGEETPEGMTLSVGLPVARIDLPTIRNAVIMIRRYKRLRRGRHEW
;
A
#
# COMPACT_ATOMS: atom_id res chain seq x y z
N MET A 1 2.66 -25.69 1.09
CA MET A 1 3.38 -24.41 0.95
C MET A 1 2.86 -23.72 -0.30
N ASP A 2 1.87 -22.83 -0.12
CA ASP A 2 1.21 -22.16 -1.23
C ASP A 2 1.99 -20.89 -1.63
N ARG A 3 2.93 -21.05 -2.57
CA ARG A 3 3.61 -19.92 -3.22
C ARG A 3 2.71 -19.25 -4.27
N SER A 4 1.67 -19.94 -4.75
CA SER A 4 0.77 -19.48 -5.82
C SER A 4 -0.04 -18.26 -5.38
N SER A 5 -0.68 -18.36 -4.21
CA SER A 5 -1.51 -17.27 -3.66
C SER A 5 -0.70 -16.00 -3.34
N ARG A 6 0.62 -16.12 -3.16
CA ARG A 6 1.49 -14.99 -2.82
C ARG A 6 1.95 -14.22 -4.07
N ASP A 7 2.11 -14.87 -5.22
CA ASP A 7 2.51 -14.23 -6.49
C ASP A 7 1.31 -13.56 -7.19
N ASP A 8 0.11 -14.12 -7.02
CA ASP A 8 -1.13 -13.56 -7.58
C ASP A 8 -1.47 -12.17 -7.00
N ILE A 9 -1.05 -11.88 -5.77
CA ILE A 9 -1.32 -10.60 -5.10
C ILE A 9 -0.68 -9.40 -5.82
N ILE A 10 0.48 -9.57 -6.48
CA ILE A 10 1.03 -8.51 -7.34
C ILE A 10 0.29 -8.46 -8.68
N ARG A 11 -0.13 -9.60 -9.23
CA ARG A 11 -0.84 -9.63 -10.52
C ARG A 11 -2.15 -8.84 -10.49
N GLU A 12 -2.80 -8.79 -9.33
CA GLU A 12 -4.02 -8.01 -9.13
C GLU A 12 -3.76 -6.51 -8.88
N ALA A 13 -2.50 -6.12 -8.65
CA ALA A 13 -2.12 -4.73 -8.49
C ALA A 13 -1.69 -4.13 -9.83
N VAL A 14 -2.36 -3.05 -10.22
CA VAL A 14 -2.02 -2.25 -11.41
C VAL A 14 -1.09 -1.13 -10.99
N LEU A 15 0.16 -1.18 -11.43
CA LEU A 15 1.13 -0.10 -11.19
C LEU A 15 0.82 1.06 -12.14
N ILE A 16 0.68 2.27 -11.59
CA ILE A 16 0.47 3.49 -12.37
C ILE A 16 1.83 4.11 -12.73
N ASP A 17 2.75 4.11 -11.76
CA ASP A 17 4.12 4.62 -11.93
C ASP A 17 5.12 3.43 -11.98
N PRO A 18 6.35 3.63 -12.51
CA PRO A 18 7.37 2.58 -12.48
C PRO A 18 7.94 2.35 -11.07
N PRO A 19 8.28 1.10 -10.69
CA PRO A 19 8.92 0.80 -9.41
C PRO A 19 10.36 1.30 -9.33
N GLY A 20 10.86 1.50 -8.12
CA GLY A 20 12.25 1.83 -7.81
C GLY A 20 12.51 3.28 -7.42
N GLY A 21 11.49 4.15 -7.48
CA GLY A 21 11.55 5.53 -7.00
C GLY A 21 11.21 5.70 -5.51
N GLU A 22 11.19 6.94 -5.05
CA GLU A 22 10.79 7.31 -3.68
C GLU A 22 9.27 7.33 -3.49
N SER A 23 8.51 7.33 -4.58
CA SER A 23 7.06 7.28 -4.56
C SER A 23 6.55 6.42 -5.70
N LEU A 24 5.42 5.75 -5.48
CA LEU A 24 4.77 4.93 -6.49
C LEU A 24 3.26 4.93 -6.28
N ARG A 25 2.52 5.27 -7.34
CA ARG A 25 1.07 5.06 -7.37
C ARG A 25 0.71 3.70 -7.96
N LEU A 26 -0.29 3.08 -7.36
CA LEU A 26 -0.84 1.78 -7.79
C LEU A 26 -2.31 1.65 -7.41
N ARG A 27 -3.01 0.74 -8.08
CA ARG A 27 -4.38 0.35 -7.74
C ARG A 27 -4.46 -1.13 -7.46
N PHE A 28 -5.25 -1.52 -6.46
CA PHE A 28 -5.52 -2.93 -6.16
C PHE A 28 -6.81 -3.09 -5.35
N TYR A 29 -7.48 -4.23 -5.47
CA TYR A 29 -8.63 -4.54 -4.62
C TYR A 29 -8.21 -5.01 -3.23
N GLY A 30 -9.00 -4.66 -2.21
CA GLY A 30 -8.81 -5.17 -0.86
C GLY A 30 -9.99 -4.89 0.07
N PRO A 31 -10.05 -5.57 1.23
CA PRO A 31 -11.10 -5.36 2.20
C PRO A 31 -10.96 -4.03 2.95
N PHE A 32 -12.08 -3.33 3.16
CA PHE A 32 -12.19 -2.14 3.99
C PHE A 32 -13.61 -1.99 4.55
N GLU A 33 -13.74 -1.73 5.86
CA GLU A 33 -15.04 -1.55 6.54
C GLU A 33 -16.10 -2.64 6.22
N GLY A 34 -15.66 -3.88 6.02
CA GLY A 34 -16.55 -5.02 5.76
C GLY A 34 -16.97 -5.22 4.29
N ARG A 35 -16.46 -4.41 3.36
CA ARG A 35 -16.65 -4.59 1.91
C ARG A 35 -15.32 -4.67 1.16
N GLU A 36 -15.36 -5.14 -0.07
CA GLU A 36 -14.24 -5.01 -1.00
C GLU A 36 -14.25 -3.61 -1.63
N VAL A 37 -13.09 -2.95 -1.69
CA VAL A 37 -12.91 -1.64 -2.32
C VAL A 37 -11.72 -1.66 -3.28
N LEU A 38 -11.77 -0.79 -4.29
CA LEU A 38 -10.60 -0.48 -5.11
C LEU A 38 -9.77 0.58 -4.38
N TRP A 39 -8.53 0.24 -4.04
CA TRP A 39 -7.59 1.20 -3.46
C TRP A 39 -6.90 2.01 -4.55
N ILE A 40 -6.90 3.33 -4.39
CA ILE A 40 -6.07 4.28 -5.12
C ILE A 40 -4.92 4.65 -4.19
N ALA A 41 -3.83 3.89 -4.30
CA ALA A 41 -2.75 3.92 -3.34
C ALA A 41 -1.53 4.71 -3.83
N THR A 42 -0.89 5.41 -2.91
CA THR A 42 0.45 5.99 -3.09
C THR A 42 1.36 5.45 -1.98
N PHE A 43 2.44 4.79 -2.37
CA PHE A 43 3.48 4.33 -1.44
C PHE A 43 4.65 5.31 -1.47
N HIS A 44 5.13 5.68 -0.28
CA HIS A 44 6.21 6.63 -0.07
C HIS A 44 7.37 5.96 0.66
N ALA A 45 8.56 6.10 0.10
CA ALA A 45 9.81 5.77 0.74
C ALA A 45 10.16 6.88 1.73
N LEU A 46 10.30 6.53 3.01
CA LEU A 46 10.66 7.46 4.08
C LEU A 46 12.18 7.50 4.32
N GLY A 47 12.98 6.83 3.48
CA GLY A 47 14.39 6.62 3.75
C GLY A 47 14.63 5.49 4.75
N SER A 48 15.83 4.91 4.69
CA SER A 48 16.24 3.76 5.52
C SER A 48 16.99 4.17 6.79
N ASP A 49 17.27 5.46 6.97
CA ASP A 49 18.12 5.99 8.05
C ASP A 49 17.33 6.34 9.32
N GLY A 50 16.02 6.07 9.34
CA GLY A 50 15.13 6.34 10.47
C GLY A 50 14.88 7.84 10.72
N ARG A 51 15.37 8.73 9.85
CA ARG A 51 15.19 10.19 9.97
C ARG A 51 14.00 10.73 9.17
N GLY A 52 13.55 10.01 8.14
CA GLY A 52 12.49 10.49 7.24
C GLY A 52 11.05 10.22 7.69
N GLY A 53 10.83 9.88 8.96
CA GLY A 53 9.51 9.85 9.59
C GLY A 53 9.06 8.47 10.06
N ALA A 54 8.02 8.44 10.90
CA ALA A 54 7.39 7.21 11.35
C ALA A 54 6.62 6.54 10.21
N ASN A 55 6.54 5.21 10.24
CA ASN A 55 5.75 4.48 9.27
C ASN A 55 4.29 4.88 9.43
N PHE A 56 3.59 5.02 8.33
CA PHE A 56 2.19 5.41 8.41
C PHE A 56 1.34 4.72 7.36
N ILE A 57 0.06 4.57 7.69
CA ILE A 57 -1.01 4.31 6.74
C ILE A 57 -2.06 5.39 6.94
N HIS A 58 -2.35 6.13 5.89
CA HIS A 58 -3.41 7.11 5.85
C HIS A 58 -4.50 6.66 4.89
N VAL A 59 -5.67 6.37 5.43
CA VAL A 59 -6.87 6.07 4.65
C VAL A 59 -7.63 7.38 4.46
N GLY A 60 -7.69 7.87 3.23
CA GLY A 60 -8.30 9.15 2.89
C GLY A 60 -9.79 9.01 2.59
N GLU A 61 -10.26 9.77 1.62
CA GLU A 61 -11.66 9.78 1.16
C GLU A 61 -11.91 8.74 0.07
N GLU A 62 -13.20 8.40 -0.08
CA GLU A 62 -13.70 7.65 -1.24
C GLU A 62 -13.94 8.61 -2.39
N THR A 63 -13.33 8.31 -3.54
CA THR A 63 -13.45 9.08 -4.78
C THR A 63 -14.23 8.27 -5.82
N PRO A 64 -14.65 8.87 -6.94
CA PRO A 64 -15.26 8.11 -8.03
C PRO A 64 -14.40 6.97 -8.58
N GLU A 65 -13.06 7.05 -8.40
CA GLU A 65 -12.13 6.01 -8.82
C GLU A 65 -11.92 4.92 -7.76
N GLY A 66 -12.23 5.19 -6.49
CA GLY A 66 -11.98 4.27 -5.39
C GLY A 66 -11.53 4.96 -4.10
N MET A 67 -11.14 4.15 -3.12
CA MET A 67 -10.73 4.60 -1.80
C MET A 67 -9.25 5.04 -1.81
N THR A 68 -8.97 6.26 -1.34
CA THR A 68 -7.60 6.77 -1.31
C THR A 68 -6.79 6.20 -0.15
N LEU A 69 -5.53 5.86 -0.43
CA LEU A 69 -4.60 5.28 0.55
C LEU A 69 -3.21 5.86 0.36
N SER A 70 -2.58 6.35 1.42
CA SER A 70 -1.17 6.73 1.43
C SER A 70 -0.41 5.90 2.45
N VAL A 71 0.72 5.33 2.08
CA VAL A 71 1.52 4.46 2.94
C VAL A 71 2.97 4.91 2.95
N GLY A 72 3.48 5.27 4.13
CA GLY A 72 4.90 5.56 4.34
C GLY A 72 5.63 4.33 4.86
N LEU A 73 6.71 3.93 4.19
CA LEU A 73 7.52 2.77 4.51
C LEU A 73 8.99 3.15 4.76
N PRO A 74 9.70 2.51 5.69
CA PRO A 74 11.05 2.89 6.11
C PRO A 74 12.09 2.27 5.17
N VAL A 75 11.97 2.57 3.89
CA VAL A 75 12.80 2.02 2.80
C VAL A 75 13.39 3.17 2.00
N ALA A 76 14.50 2.93 1.31
CA ALA A 76 15.10 3.91 0.42
C ALA A 76 14.33 4.06 -0.91
N ARG A 77 13.61 3.02 -1.35
CA ARG A 77 12.86 3.01 -2.61
C ARG A 77 11.70 2.03 -2.58
N ILE A 78 10.67 2.29 -3.37
CA ILE A 78 9.51 1.43 -3.54
C ILE A 78 9.76 0.45 -4.70
N ASP A 79 10.37 -0.69 -4.41
CA ASP A 79 10.60 -1.78 -5.38
C ASP A 79 9.50 -2.85 -5.35
N LEU A 80 9.54 -3.80 -6.30
CA LEU A 80 8.55 -4.87 -6.40
C LEU A 80 8.38 -5.70 -5.11
N PRO A 81 9.46 -6.12 -4.42
CA PRO A 81 9.34 -6.77 -3.11
C PRO A 81 8.60 -5.91 -2.08
N THR A 82 8.92 -4.61 -2.01
CA THR A 82 8.28 -3.65 -1.10
C THR A 82 6.79 -3.52 -1.40
N ILE A 83 6.44 -3.33 -2.67
CA ILE A 83 5.05 -3.21 -3.15
C ILE A 83 4.24 -4.44 -2.73
N ARG A 84 4.80 -5.63 -3.00
CA ARG A 84 4.17 -6.91 -2.64
C ARG A 84 3.85 -6.99 -1.16
N ASN A 85 4.84 -6.72 -0.31
CA ASN A 85 4.69 -6.84 1.13
C ASN A 85 3.66 -5.83 1.66
N ALA A 86 3.69 -4.60 1.14
CA ALA A 86 2.73 -3.56 1.52
C ALA A 86 1.29 -3.94 1.12
N VAL A 87 1.05 -4.40 -0.12
CA VAL A 87 -0.29 -4.85 -0.56
C VAL A 87 -0.80 -6.01 0.29
N ILE A 88 0.06 -7.01 0.57
CA ILE A 88 -0.29 -8.14 1.44
C ILE A 88 -0.66 -7.65 2.85
N MET A 89 0.14 -6.74 3.41
CA MET A 89 -0.11 -6.16 4.73
C MET A 89 -1.46 -5.46 4.75
N ILE A 90 -1.72 -4.54 3.81
CA ILE A 90 -2.97 -3.76 3.72
C ILE A 90 -4.18 -4.69 3.64
N ARG A 91 -4.16 -5.70 2.76
CA ARG A 91 -5.25 -6.68 2.62
C ARG A 91 -5.52 -7.48 3.90
N ARG A 92 -4.52 -7.67 4.75
CA ARG A 92 -4.62 -8.40 6.02
C ARG A 92 -4.91 -7.50 7.21
N TYR A 93 -4.82 -6.19 7.04
CA TYR A 93 -4.89 -5.25 8.16
C TYR A 93 -6.33 -5.01 8.60
N LYS A 94 -6.82 -5.86 9.51
CA LYS A 94 -8.21 -5.83 10.01
C LYS A 94 -8.60 -4.53 10.74
N ARG A 95 -7.62 -3.69 11.10
CA ARG A 95 -7.82 -2.47 11.90
C ARG A 95 -7.69 -1.19 11.07
N LEU A 96 -7.68 -1.29 9.75
CA LEU A 96 -7.70 -0.12 8.86
C LEU A 96 -8.96 0.69 9.16
N ARG A 97 -8.78 1.98 9.45
CA ARG A 97 -9.86 2.95 9.64
C ARG A 97 -9.49 4.22 8.90
N ARG A 98 -10.49 5.01 8.53
CA ARG A 98 -10.26 6.37 7.99
C ARG A 98 -9.32 7.18 8.89
N GLY A 99 -8.51 8.04 8.27
CA GLY A 99 -7.50 8.84 8.95
C GLY A 99 -6.10 8.23 8.92
N ARG A 100 -5.16 8.88 9.62
CA ARG A 100 -3.74 8.51 9.69
C ARG A 100 -3.45 7.63 10.90
N HIS A 101 -2.73 6.54 10.67
CA HIS A 101 -2.23 5.62 11.69
C HIS A 101 -0.71 5.57 11.55
N GLU A 102 -0.01 5.71 12.66
CA GLU A 102 1.46 5.73 12.70
C GLU A 102 1.96 4.66 13.66
N TRP A 103 3.10 4.04 13.32
CA TRP A 103 3.79 3.04 14.14
C TRP A 103 5.31 3.17 14.05
#